data_AF-A0AAU4ZZN9-F1
#
_entry.id   AF-A0AAU4ZZN9-F1
#
_cell.length_a   1.000
_cell.length_b   1.000
_cell.length_c   1.000
_cell.angle_alpha   90.00
_cell.angle_beta   90.00
_cell.angle_gamma   90.00
#
_symmetry.space_group_name_H-M   'P 1'
#
loop_
_entity.id
_entity.type
_entity.pdbx_description
1 polymer ?
#
loop_
_entity_poly.entity_id
_entity_poly.type
_entity_poly.pdbx_seq_one_letter_code
_entity_poly.pdbx_strand_id
1 'polypeptide(L)'
;MSDIPADLIWERAAPPEATGPGPWIELAFGDNDLVYIRETSDPETVVTTTQKKWDAFVLGVQAGEFDHFVEGVEGVGNGSP
;
A
#
# COMPACT_ATOMS: atom_id res chain seq x y z
N MET A 1 -16.94 6.88 -10.27
CA MET A 1 -16.42 6.17 -9.09
C MET A 1 -16.51 4.70 -9.47
N SER A 2 -15.40 3.96 -9.55
CA SER A 2 -15.45 2.54 -9.89
C SER A 2 -16.29 1.84 -8.84
N ASP A 3 -17.27 1.01 -9.22
CA ASP A 3 -18.00 0.19 -8.27
C ASP A 3 -17.02 -0.82 -7.66
N ILE A 4 -16.67 -0.62 -6.39
CA ILE A 4 -15.77 -1.51 -5.64
C ILE A 4 -16.61 -2.72 -5.20
N PRO A 5 -16.20 -3.97 -5.52
CA PRO A 5 -16.93 -5.15 -5.06
C PRO A 5 -16.97 -5.22 -3.54
N ALA A 6 -18.13 -5.59 -2.98
CA ALA A 6 -18.34 -5.66 -1.53
C ALA A 6 -17.73 -6.90 -0.87
N ASP A 7 -17.37 -7.91 -1.67
CA ASP A 7 -16.89 -9.23 -1.27
C ASP A 7 -15.36 -9.40 -1.42
N LEU A 8 -14.64 -8.29 -1.59
CA LEU A 8 -13.18 -8.29 -1.62
C LEU A 8 -12.57 -8.81 -0.30
N ILE A 9 -11.60 -9.72 -0.43
CA ILE A 9 -10.77 -10.18 0.67
C ILE A 9 -9.56 -9.27 0.75
N TRP A 10 -9.50 -8.46 1.81
CA TRP A 10 -8.41 -7.51 2.04
C TRP A 10 -7.27 -8.16 2.83
N GLU A 11 -6.07 -8.11 2.27
CA GLU A 11 -4.83 -8.59 2.87
C GLU A 11 -3.94 -7.41 3.25
N ARG A 12 -3.51 -7.40 4.51
CA ARG A 12 -2.63 -6.37 5.05
C ARG A 12 -1.19 -6.59 4.59
N ALA A 13 -0.59 -5.58 3.96
CA ALA A 13 0.83 -5.56 3.62
C ALA A 13 1.70 -5.22 4.84
N ALA A 14 1.79 -6.15 5.79
CA ALA A 14 2.63 -6.01 6.98
C ALA A 14 3.23 -7.37 7.40
N PRO A 15 4.37 -7.38 8.12
CA PRO A 15 4.89 -8.59 8.73
C PRO A 15 3.83 -9.27 9.64
N PRO A 16 3.82 -10.62 9.74
CA PRO A 16 2.85 -11.35 10.56
C PRO A 16 2.82 -10.91 12.03
N GLU A 17 3.98 -10.53 12.57
CA GLU A 17 4.17 -10.07 13.94
C GLU A 17 3.74 -8.62 14.18
N ALA A 18 3.43 -7.85 13.14
CA ALA A 18 3.03 -6.46 13.27
C ALA A 18 1.65 -6.36 13.96
N THR A 19 1.59 -5.64 15.08
CA THR A 19 0.39 -5.43 15.89
C THR A 19 -0.05 -3.97 15.91
N GLY A 20 -1.30 -3.72 16.29
CA GLY A 20 -1.86 -2.36 16.40
C GLY A 20 -2.77 -1.96 15.23
N PRO A 21 -3.41 -0.77 15.34
CA PRO A 21 -4.50 -0.38 14.44
C PRO A 21 -4.05 0.13 13.06
N GLY A 22 -2.76 0.40 12.87
CA GLY A 22 -2.21 0.96 11.61
C GLY A 22 -1.54 2.33 11.80
N PRO A 23 -1.35 3.10 10.70
CA PRO A 23 -1.92 2.86 9.38
C PRO A 23 -1.24 1.71 8.62
N TRP A 24 -2.05 0.86 7.99
CA TRP A 24 -1.56 -0.22 7.14
C TRP A 24 -2.07 -0.03 5.71
N ILE A 25 -1.27 -0.45 4.73
CA ILE A 25 -1.76 -0.65 3.37
C ILE A 25 -2.41 -2.02 3.29
N GLU A 26 -3.60 -2.08 2.70
CA GLU A 26 -4.33 -3.31 2.41
C GLU A 26 -4.53 -3.45 0.90
N LEU A 27 -4.48 -4.69 0.43
CA LEU A 27 -4.69 -5.05 -0.98
C LEU A 27 -5.79 -6.09 -1.12
N ALA A 28 -6.55 -6.02 -2.19
CA ALA A 28 -7.46 -7.08 -2.59
C ALA A 28 -7.34 -7.36 -4.09
N PHE A 29 -7.35 -8.63 -4.46
CA PHE A 29 -7.40 -9.09 -5.85
C PHE A 29 -8.85 -9.40 -6.19
N GLY A 30 -9.38 -8.72 -7.20
CA GLY A 30 -10.75 -8.92 -7.68
C GLY A 30 -10.81 -9.42 -9.11
N ASP A 31 -12.02 -9.45 -9.65
CA ASP A 31 -12.27 -9.91 -11.01
C ASP A 31 -11.63 -8.98 -12.07
N ASN A 32 -11.51 -9.51 -13.30
CA ASN A 32 -11.00 -8.77 -14.47
C ASN A 32 -9.58 -8.22 -14.28
N ASP A 33 -8.73 -8.97 -13.59
CA ASP A 33 -7.34 -8.61 -13.29
C ASP A 33 -7.23 -7.25 -12.58
N LEU A 34 -8.18 -6.91 -11.72
CA LEU A 34 -8.15 -5.68 -10.93
C LEU A 34 -7.51 -5.91 -9.57
N VAL A 35 -6.70 -4.94 -9.16
CA VAL A 35 -6.08 -4.86 -7.84
C VAL A 35 -6.58 -3.59 -7.17
N TYR A 36 -7.09 -3.76 -5.95
CA TYR A 36 -7.62 -2.69 -5.12
C TYR A 36 -6.66 -2.44 -3.98
N ILE A 37 -6.36 -1.17 -3.71
CA ILE A 37 -5.40 -0.75 -2.69
C ILE A 37 -6.07 0.32 -1.84
N ARG A 38 -5.98 0.20 -0.52
CA ARG A 38 -6.49 1.19 0.43
C ARG A 38 -5.60 1.30 1.66
N GLU A 39 -5.85 2.32 2.47
CA GLU A 39 -5.25 2.45 3.79
C GLU A 39 -6.27 2.10 4.88
N THR A 40 -5.84 1.45 5.96
CA THR A 40 -6.76 1.09 7.06
C THR A 40 -7.38 2.28 7.80
N SER A 41 -6.74 3.46 7.76
CA SER A 41 -7.26 4.66 8.42
C SER A 41 -8.29 5.42 7.57
N ASP A 42 -8.31 5.18 6.25
CA ASP A 42 -9.25 5.75 5.29
C ASP A 42 -9.74 4.70 4.28
N PRO A 43 -10.55 3.72 4.74
CA PRO A 43 -10.91 2.54 3.94
C PRO A 43 -11.84 2.85 2.75
N GLU A 44 -12.43 4.05 2.70
CA GLU A 44 -13.31 4.50 1.62
C GLU A 44 -12.51 5.05 0.43
N THR A 45 -11.25 5.43 0.65
CA THR A 45 -10.34 5.88 -0.42
C THR A 45 -9.61 4.68 -1.01
N VAL A 46 -10.19 4.13 -2.09
CA VAL A 46 -9.63 2.98 -2.80
C VAL A 46 -9.01 3.38 -4.13
N VAL A 47 -7.74 3.03 -4.32
CA VAL A 47 -7.05 3.09 -5.59
C VAL A 47 -7.24 1.77 -6.33
N THR A 48 -7.69 1.82 -7.58
CA THR A 48 -7.82 0.64 -8.44
C THR A 48 -6.78 0.66 -9.54
N THR A 49 -6.07 -0.45 -9.71
CA THR A 49 -5.12 -0.68 -10.79
C THR A 49 -5.36 -2.04 -11.43
N THR A 50 -4.58 -2.40 -12.44
CA THR A 50 -4.60 -3.74 -13.03
C THR A 50 -3.48 -4.59 -12.48
N GLN A 51 -3.65 -5.92 -12.49
CA GLN A 51 -2.63 -6.89 -12.10
C GLN A 51 -1.30 -6.62 -12.81
N LYS A 52 -1.35 -6.40 -14.13
CA LYS A 52 -0.16 -6.08 -14.93
C LYS A 52 0.59 -4.84 -14.44
N LYS A 53 -0.12 -3.78 -14.06
CA LYS A 53 0.49 -2.55 -13.54
C LYS A 53 1.02 -2.76 -12.12
N TRP A 54 0.29 -3.53 -11.30
CA TRP A 54 0.72 -3.91 -9.97
C TRP A 54 2.02 -4.72 -10.00
N ASP A 55 2.11 -5.75 -10.85
CA ASP A 55 3.31 -6.58 -10.99
C ASP A 55 4.54 -5.74 -11.42
N ALA A 56 4.34 -4.83 -12.39
CA ALA A 56 5.39 -3.91 -12.81
C ALA A 56 5.83 -2.96 -11.69
N PHE A 57 4.88 -2.47 -10.88
CA PHE A 57 5.17 -1.64 -9.71
C PHE A 57 6.00 -2.40 -8.67
N VAL A 58 5.61 -3.64 -8.33
CA VAL A 58 6.35 -4.49 -7.39
C VAL A 58 7.79 -4.74 -7.87
N LEU A 59 7.98 -5.01 -9.16
CA LEU A 59 9.32 -5.18 -9.73
C LEU A 59 10.16 -3.91 -9.62
N GLY A 60 9.57 -2.73 -9.86
CA GLY A 60 10.25 -1.44 -9.67
C GLY A 60 10.66 -1.20 -8.22
N VAL A 61 9.76 -1.49 -7.26
CA VAL A 61 10.07 -1.42 -5.81
C VAL A 61 11.22 -2.35 -5.45
N GLN A 62 11.19 -3.60 -5.91
CA GLN A 62 12.26 -4.58 -5.63
C GLN A 62 13.60 -4.21 -6.29
N ALA A 63 13.57 -3.47 -7.39
CA ALA A 63 14.76 -2.96 -8.07
C ALA A 63 15.36 -1.71 -7.38
N GLY A 64 14.75 -1.22 -6.30
CA GLY A 64 15.17 0.00 -5.61
C GLY A 64 14.84 1.28 -6.39
N GLU A 65 13.91 1.23 -7.36
CA GLU A 65 13.54 2.39 -8.19
C GLU A 65 13.08 3.57 -7.33
N PHE A 66 12.56 3.32 -6.12
CA PHE A 66 11.99 4.32 -5.23
C PHE A 66 12.87 4.69 -4.02
N ASP A 67 14.06 4.11 -3.87
CA ASP A 67 14.90 4.31 -2.66
C ASP A 67 15.40 5.76 -2.54
N HIS A 68 15.52 6.45 -3.67
CA HIS A 68 15.93 7.85 -3.73
C HIS A 68 14.86 8.84 -3.23
N PHE A 69 13.61 8.41 -3.00
CA PHE A 69 12.56 9.25 -2.41
C PHE A 69 12.68 9.38 -0.89
N VAL A 70 13.59 8.64 -0.26
CA VAL A 70 13.80 8.64 1.20
C VAL A 70 14.99 9.55 1.62
N GLU A 71 15.83 9.96 0.65
CA GLU A 71 16.93 10.92 0.89
C GLU A 71 16.36 12.30 1.29
N GLY A 72 16.31 12.57 2.59
CA GLY A 72 15.85 13.84 3.15
C GLY A 72 15.05 13.73 4.46
N VAL A 73 14.73 12.53 4.94
CA VAL A 73 13.98 12.32 6.21
C VAL A 73 14.88 12.31 7.45
N GLU A 74 16.21 12.32 7.28
CA GLU A 74 17.18 12.46 8.39
C GLU A 74 17.26 13.92 8.89
N GLY A 75 16.24 14.36 9.65
CA GLY A 75 16.24 15.71 10.21
C GLY A 75 15.22 16.00 11.32
N VAL A 76 14.39 15.04 11.74
CA VAL A 76 13.42 15.24 12.83
C VAL A 76 13.69 14.21 13.92
N GLY A 77 14.71 14.45 14.74
CA GLY A 77 15.00 13.52 15.83
C GLY A 77 16.30 13.72 16.59
N ASN A 78 16.77 14.95 16.83
CA ASN A 78 17.59 15.20 18.03
C ASN A 78 17.61 16.67 18.44
N GLY A 79 16.44 17.19 18.80
CA GLY A 79 16.32 18.40 19.61
C GLY A 79 15.83 18.01 20.99
N SER A 80 16.74 17.62 21.89
CA SER A 80 16.48 17.64 23.33
C SER A 80 17.07 18.92 23.93
N PRO A 81 16.41 19.53 24.93
CA PRO A 81 16.77 20.83 25.51
C PRO A 81 18.09 20.82 26.29
#